data_AF-A0A8T2RSA7-F1
#
_entry.id   AF-A0A8T2RSA7-F1
#
_cell.length_a   1.000
_cell.length_b   1.000
_cell.length_c   1.000
_cell.angle_alpha   90.00
_cell.angle_beta   90.00
_cell.angle_gamma   90.00
#
_symmetry.space_group_name_H-M   'P 1'
#
loop_
_entity.id
_entity.type
_entity.pdbx_description
1 polymer ?
#
loop_
_entity_poly.entity_id
_entity_poly.type
_entity_poly.pdbx_seq_one_letter_code
_entity_poly.pdbx_strand_id
1 'polypeptide(L)'
;MNPLAVCLAHTHDFKKYSVTEHLPEGLLEELLPGPVTVVLMRGEHSLLDECLNPGLCSIGIRIPDSSFILQVAEAFGGAIALTSANVSGQSSSIRIDEFRMLWPHCAAVFDAGELPSSRDGSTVVDLTVPGIYKILRTGSALDSTVAVLENHGLKTASTTVQAS
;
A
#
# COMPACT_ATOMS: atom_id res chain seq x y z
N MET A 1 -5.27 -9.52 13.76
CA MET A 1 -5.86 -9.20 12.45
C MET A 1 -4.80 -8.42 11.68
N ASN A 2 -4.54 -8.74 10.41
CA ASN A 2 -3.55 -8.00 9.63
C ASN A 2 -4.18 -6.66 9.17
N PRO A 3 -3.48 -5.53 9.28
CA PRO A 3 -4.00 -4.25 8.83
C PRO A 3 -4.28 -4.25 7.33
N LEU A 4 -5.38 -3.62 6.93
CA LEU A 4 -5.73 -3.38 5.53
C LEU A 4 -5.06 -2.12 5.01
N ALA A 5 -4.64 -2.17 3.75
CA ALA A 5 -4.23 -0.99 3.00
C ALA A 5 -5.42 -0.44 2.21
N VAL A 6 -5.30 0.79 1.70
CA VAL A 6 -6.26 1.38 0.76
C VAL A 6 -5.59 1.71 -0.56
N CYS A 7 -6.37 1.67 -1.63
CA CYS A 7 -6.02 2.10 -2.97
C CYS A 7 -6.56 3.52 -3.21
N LEU A 8 -5.72 4.39 -3.77
CA LEU A 8 -6.12 5.70 -4.29
C LEU A 8 -5.88 5.76 -5.80
N ALA A 9 -6.50 6.73 -6.47
CA ALA A 9 -6.25 7.05 -7.87
C ALA A 9 -5.02 7.95 -8.06
N HIS A 10 -4.82 8.93 -7.16
CA HIS A 10 -3.81 9.96 -7.31
C HIS A 10 -3.03 10.24 -6.02
N THR A 11 -1.75 10.62 -6.15
CA THR A 11 -0.87 10.93 -5.00
C THR A 11 -1.38 12.15 -4.22
N HIS A 12 -1.94 13.15 -4.92
CA HIS A 12 -2.47 14.36 -4.29
C HIS A 12 -3.66 14.12 -3.33
N ASP A 13 -4.27 12.94 -3.37
CA ASP A 13 -5.35 12.55 -2.47
C ASP A 13 -4.85 12.02 -1.12
N PHE A 14 -3.55 11.71 -0.98
CA PHE A 14 -2.99 11.19 0.28
C PHE A 14 -3.32 12.09 1.48
N LYS A 15 -3.22 13.42 1.30
CA LYS A 15 -3.54 14.41 2.35
C LYS A 15 -4.98 14.36 2.86
N LYS A 16 -5.91 13.76 2.12
CA LYS A 16 -7.31 13.55 2.56
C LYS A 16 -7.42 12.43 3.60
N TYR A 17 -6.41 11.57 3.70
CA TYR A 17 -6.47 10.34 4.50
C TYR A 17 -5.32 10.19 5.52
N SER A 18 -4.17 10.78 5.22
CA SER A 18 -2.93 10.66 5.99
C SER A 18 -2.18 11.97 6.12
N VAL A 19 -1.33 12.06 7.15
CA VAL A 19 -0.35 13.14 7.34
C VAL A 19 0.78 12.98 6.30
N THR A 20 1.04 14.04 5.54
CA THR A 20 2.02 14.04 4.43
C THR A 20 2.96 15.24 4.45
N GLU A 21 2.74 16.18 5.35
CA GLU A 21 3.44 17.47 5.44
C GLU A 21 4.94 17.32 5.72
N HIS A 22 5.35 16.19 6.32
CA HIS A 22 6.74 15.88 6.61
C HIS A 22 7.46 15.17 5.46
N LEU A 23 6.76 14.78 4.39
CA LEU A 23 7.35 14.08 3.27
C LEU A 23 8.11 15.07 2.36
N PRO A 24 9.31 14.70 1.86
CA PRO A 24 9.97 15.43 0.80
C PRO A 24 9.09 15.60 -0.43
N GLU A 25 9.21 16.76 -1.10
CA GLU A 25 8.47 17.06 -2.33
C GLU A 25 8.82 16.06 -3.44
N GLY A 26 7.82 15.54 -4.14
CA GLY A 26 8.00 14.59 -5.25
C GLY A 26 8.22 13.13 -4.81
N LEU A 27 8.40 12.86 -3.52
CA LEU A 27 8.67 11.50 -3.04
C LEU A 27 7.54 10.52 -3.39
N LEU A 28 6.29 10.93 -3.23
CA LEU A 28 5.14 10.06 -3.51
C LEU A 28 5.03 9.77 -5.01
N GLU A 29 5.29 10.76 -5.86
CA GLU A 29 5.26 10.65 -7.33
C GLU A 29 6.38 9.75 -7.86
N GLU A 30 7.52 9.67 -7.19
CA GLU A 30 8.60 8.75 -7.56
C GLU A 30 8.34 7.31 -7.07
N LEU A 31 7.62 7.13 -5.98
CA LEU A 31 7.26 5.81 -5.45
C LEU A 31 5.98 5.23 -6.09
N LEU A 32 5.10 6.08 -6.60
CA LEU A 32 3.74 5.74 -7.03
C LEU A 32 3.34 6.47 -8.32
N PRO A 33 2.59 5.84 -9.24
CA PRO A 33 2.05 4.47 -9.16
C PRO A 33 3.12 3.38 -9.19
N GLY A 34 2.90 2.27 -8.47
CA GLY A 34 3.88 1.19 -8.46
C GLY A 34 3.66 0.03 -7.47
N PRO A 35 4.65 -0.87 -7.36
CA PRO A 35 4.67 -2.00 -6.43
C PRO A 35 5.07 -1.61 -5.00
N VAL A 36 4.65 -0.44 -4.52
CA VAL A 36 4.94 0.07 -3.17
C VAL A 36 3.65 0.32 -2.40
N THR A 37 3.67 0.02 -1.10
CA THR A 37 2.65 0.44 -0.14
C THR A 37 3.30 1.35 0.89
N VAL A 38 2.83 2.58 0.97
CA VAL A 38 3.36 3.62 1.85
C VAL A 38 2.50 3.68 3.11
N VAL A 39 3.09 3.46 4.27
CA VAL A 39 2.42 3.56 5.57
C VAL A 39 2.68 4.93 6.18
N LEU A 40 1.60 5.64 6.50
CA LEU A 40 1.62 6.98 7.08
C LEU A 40 0.71 7.05 8.28
N MET A 41 0.89 8.09 9.10
CA MET A 41 -0.06 8.42 10.16
C MET A 41 -1.38 8.83 9.53
N ARG A 42 -2.50 8.38 10.10
CA ARG A 42 -3.83 8.86 9.71
C ARG A 42 -3.93 10.34 10.02
N GLY A 43 -4.54 11.10 9.10
CA GLY A 43 -4.88 12.49 9.36
C GLY A 43 -5.97 12.59 10.44
N GLU A 44 -5.95 13.66 11.24
CA GLU A 44 -6.97 13.91 12.27
C GLU A 44 -8.39 14.01 11.67
N HIS A 45 -8.49 14.50 10.43
CA HIS A 45 -9.74 14.60 9.65
C HIS A 45 -9.76 13.60 8.49
N SER A 46 -9.14 12.42 8.68
CA SER A 46 -9.14 11.38 7.67
C SER A 46 -10.56 11.03 7.25
N LEU A 47 -10.81 10.93 5.95
CA LEU A 47 -12.10 10.47 5.42
C LEU A 47 -12.28 8.93 5.54
N LEU A 48 -11.32 8.22 6.13
CA LEU A 48 -11.44 6.78 6.38
C LEU A 48 -12.26 6.51 7.64
N ASP A 49 -13.08 5.47 7.60
CA ASP A 49 -13.81 4.99 8.76
C ASP A 49 -12.85 4.53 9.88
N GLU A 50 -13.19 4.83 11.13
CA GLU A 50 -12.42 4.40 12.32
C GLU A 50 -12.43 2.87 12.49
N CYS A 51 -13.44 2.20 11.95
CA CYS A 51 -13.54 0.74 11.93
C CYS A 51 -12.54 0.09 10.98
N LEU A 52 -11.99 0.84 10.02
CA LEU A 52 -10.88 0.36 9.22
C LEU A 52 -9.64 0.32 10.11
N ASN A 53 -9.06 -0.87 10.34
CA ASN A 53 -7.89 -1.07 11.20
C ASN A 53 -8.06 -0.52 12.64
N PRO A 54 -9.01 -1.06 13.43
CA PRO A 54 -9.32 -0.52 14.74
C PRO A 54 -8.10 -0.56 15.67
N GLY A 55 -7.83 0.56 16.35
CA GLY A 55 -6.70 0.72 17.27
C GLY A 55 -5.37 1.06 16.62
N LEU A 56 -5.30 1.23 15.30
CA LEU A 56 -4.09 1.67 14.61
C LEU A 56 -4.20 3.13 14.16
N CYS A 57 -3.21 3.92 14.56
CA CYS A 57 -3.10 5.33 14.15
C CYS A 57 -2.49 5.52 12.77
N SER A 58 -2.12 4.43 12.07
CA SER A 58 -1.52 4.46 10.75
C SER A 58 -2.42 3.82 9.69
N ILE A 59 -2.13 4.13 8.43
CA ILE A 59 -2.77 3.51 7.27
C ILE A 59 -1.74 3.24 6.18
N GLY A 60 -1.82 2.06 5.58
CA GLY A 60 -1.09 1.76 4.34
C GLY A 60 -1.88 2.27 3.14
N ILE A 61 -1.25 3.04 2.28
CA ILE A 61 -1.83 3.59 1.06
C ILE A 61 -1.00 3.12 -0.14
N ARG A 62 -1.67 2.75 -1.22
CA ARG A 62 -1.04 2.34 -2.47
C ARG A 62 -1.77 2.93 -3.66
N ILE A 63 -1.02 3.18 -4.74
CA ILE A 63 -1.55 3.45 -6.07
C ILE A 63 -0.91 2.40 -6.99
N PRO A 64 -1.61 1.32 -7.34
CA PRO A 64 -1.07 0.29 -8.23
C PRO A 64 -0.85 0.84 -9.63
N ASP A 65 0.27 0.48 -10.25
CA ASP A 65 0.50 0.71 -11.67
C ASP A 65 -0.32 -0.28 -12.52
N SER A 66 -1.63 -0.04 -12.58
CA SER A 66 -2.59 -0.81 -13.35
C SER A 66 -3.69 0.12 -13.84
N SER A 67 -3.74 0.33 -15.15
CA SER A 67 -4.73 1.21 -15.78
C SER A 67 -6.17 0.85 -15.42
N PHE A 68 -6.47 -0.45 -15.25
CA PHE A 68 -7.77 -0.93 -14.80
C PHE A 68 -8.08 -0.48 -13.37
N ILE A 69 -7.15 -0.73 -12.42
CA ILE A 69 -7.36 -0.37 -11.01
C ILE A 69 -7.44 1.14 -10.83
N LEU A 70 -6.63 1.91 -11.57
CA LEU A 70 -6.69 3.37 -11.55
C LEU A 70 -8.06 3.87 -12.02
N GLN A 71 -8.59 3.38 -13.14
CA GLN A 71 -9.93 3.75 -13.61
C GLN A 71 -11.03 3.37 -12.62
N VAL A 72 -10.91 2.21 -11.96
CA VAL A 72 -11.86 1.80 -10.91
C VAL A 72 -11.79 2.75 -9.71
N ALA A 73 -10.58 3.11 -9.26
CA ALA A 73 -10.39 4.06 -8.16
C ALA A 73 -10.90 5.47 -8.50
N GLU A 74 -10.64 5.94 -9.72
CA GLU A 74 -11.16 7.23 -10.22
C GLU A 74 -12.69 7.22 -10.27
N ALA A 75 -13.30 6.17 -10.83
CA ALA A 75 -14.75 6.05 -10.92
C ALA A 75 -15.42 5.92 -9.54
N PHE A 76 -14.74 5.30 -8.57
CA PHE A 76 -15.22 5.23 -7.19
C PHE A 76 -15.12 6.57 -6.45
N GLY A 77 -14.13 7.41 -6.79
CA GLY A 77 -13.98 8.76 -6.24
C GLY A 77 -13.50 8.82 -4.78
N GLY A 78 -12.98 7.71 -4.25
CA GLY A 78 -12.55 7.59 -2.85
C GLY A 78 -11.52 6.49 -2.63
N ALA A 79 -11.21 6.21 -1.36
CA ALA A 79 -10.29 5.15 -0.98
C ALA A 79 -10.94 3.76 -1.03
N ILE A 80 -10.35 2.84 -1.80
CA ILE A 80 -10.82 1.45 -1.89
C ILE A 80 -10.00 0.58 -0.95
N ALA A 81 -10.63 -0.03 0.06
CA ALA A 81 -9.94 -0.97 0.94
C ALA A 81 -9.44 -2.19 0.13
N LEU A 82 -8.18 -2.55 0.34
CA LEU A 82 -7.51 -3.66 -0.34
C LEU A 82 -7.28 -4.81 0.63
N THR A 83 -7.69 -6.00 0.23
CA THR A 83 -7.19 -7.26 0.77
C THR A 83 -6.43 -7.99 -0.33
N SER A 84 -5.53 -8.91 0.04
CA SER A 84 -5.07 -9.88 -0.94
C SER A 84 -6.29 -10.71 -1.41
N ALA A 85 -6.43 -10.92 -2.71
CA ALA A 85 -7.49 -11.75 -3.29
C ALA A 85 -7.14 -13.24 -3.12
N ASN A 86 -7.00 -13.68 -1.87
CA ASN A 86 -6.71 -15.04 -1.48
C ASN A 86 -7.56 -15.43 -0.26
N VAL A 87 -7.74 -16.72 -0.06
CA VAL A 87 -8.18 -17.21 1.25
C VAL A 87 -7.09 -16.89 2.27
N SER A 88 -7.47 -16.42 3.45
CA SER A 88 -6.54 -16.09 4.52
C SER A 88 -5.55 -17.23 4.77
N GLY A 89 -4.24 -16.94 4.64
CA GLY A 89 -3.16 -17.91 4.81
C GLY A 89 -2.73 -18.66 3.54
N GLN A 90 -3.39 -18.44 2.40
CA GLN A 90 -2.98 -19.00 1.10
C GLN A 90 -1.98 -18.09 0.39
N SER A 91 -1.32 -18.63 -0.65
CA SER A 91 -0.43 -17.84 -1.51
C SER A 91 -1.20 -16.72 -2.24
N SER A 92 -0.52 -15.63 -2.57
CA SER A 92 -1.07 -14.54 -3.38
C SER A 92 -1.54 -15.08 -4.74
N SER A 93 -2.76 -14.74 -5.14
CA SER A 93 -3.33 -15.17 -6.41
C SER A 93 -2.72 -14.42 -7.59
N ILE A 94 -2.22 -15.13 -8.59
CA ILE A 94 -1.69 -14.54 -9.84
C ILE A 94 -2.56 -14.84 -11.07
N ARG A 95 -3.53 -15.74 -10.91
CA ARG A 95 -4.55 -16.10 -11.91
C ARG A 95 -5.93 -16.06 -11.28
N ILE A 96 -6.95 -15.77 -12.09
CA ILE A 96 -8.32 -15.60 -11.61
C ILE A 96 -8.90 -16.86 -10.95
N ASP A 97 -8.52 -18.03 -11.45
CA ASP A 97 -9.02 -19.33 -10.96
C ASP A 97 -8.50 -19.66 -9.55
N GLU A 98 -7.37 -19.08 -9.13
CA GLU A 98 -6.74 -19.36 -7.82
C GLU A 98 -7.62 -18.90 -6.64
N PHE A 99 -8.55 -17.97 -6.87
CA PHE A 99 -9.50 -17.48 -5.86
C PHE A 99 -10.96 -17.72 -6.23
N ARG A 100 -11.25 -18.68 -7.11
CA ARG A 100 -12.61 -18.99 -7.59
C ARG A 100 -13.62 -19.26 -6.48
N MET A 101 -13.16 -19.79 -5.35
CA MET A 101 -13.97 -20.02 -4.16
C MET A 101 -14.54 -18.74 -3.51
N LEU A 102 -13.94 -17.56 -3.77
CA LEU A 102 -14.44 -16.28 -3.29
C LEU A 102 -15.55 -15.71 -4.18
N TRP A 103 -15.66 -16.15 -5.44
CA TRP A 103 -16.58 -15.54 -6.42
C TRP A 103 -18.05 -15.51 -5.96
N PRO A 104 -18.60 -16.53 -5.27
CA PRO A 104 -19.97 -16.46 -4.76
C PRO A 104 -20.21 -15.34 -3.74
N HIS A 105 -19.14 -14.80 -3.14
CA HIS A 105 -19.18 -13.71 -2.17
C HIS A 105 -18.82 -12.35 -2.78
N CYS A 106 -18.50 -12.31 -4.08
CA CYS A 106 -18.13 -11.10 -4.79
C CYS A 106 -19.31 -10.62 -5.64
N ALA A 107 -19.62 -9.32 -5.56
CA ALA A 107 -20.61 -8.71 -6.46
C ALA A 107 -20.15 -8.71 -7.93
N ALA A 108 -18.83 -8.65 -8.15
CA ALA A 108 -18.21 -8.70 -9.47
C ALA A 108 -16.81 -9.32 -9.38
N VAL A 109 -16.36 -9.91 -10.47
CA VAL A 109 -15.02 -10.47 -10.66
C VAL A 109 -14.52 -10.00 -12.03
N PHE A 110 -13.30 -9.47 -12.08
CA PHE A 110 -12.70 -8.92 -13.30
C PHE A 110 -11.49 -9.76 -13.69
N ASP A 111 -11.48 -10.25 -14.93
CA ASP A 111 -10.34 -10.98 -15.50
C ASP A 111 -9.44 -10.02 -16.29
N ALA A 112 -8.21 -9.84 -15.81
CA ALA A 112 -7.18 -9.05 -16.48
C ALA A 112 -6.02 -9.92 -17.00
N GLY A 113 -6.22 -11.24 -17.06
CA GLY A 113 -5.19 -12.21 -17.43
C GLY A 113 -4.31 -12.62 -16.25
N GLU A 114 -3.09 -13.05 -16.57
CA GLU A 114 -2.12 -13.56 -15.61
C GLU A 114 -1.14 -12.46 -15.19
N LEU A 115 -0.97 -12.29 -13.87
CA LEU A 115 0.04 -11.39 -13.33
C LEU A 115 1.45 -12.00 -13.52
N PRO A 116 2.52 -11.17 -13.50
CA PRO A 116 3.89 -11.68 -13.54
C PRO A 116 4.13 -12.78 -12.49
N SER A 117 4.97 -13.76 -12.82
CA SER A 117 5.16 -14.98 -12.02
C SER A 117 5.78 -14.75 -10.64
N SER A 118 6.40 -13.59 -10.39
CA SER A 118 6.79 -13.20 -9.04
C SER A 118 5.54 -13.01 -8.19
N ARG A 119 5.38 -13.89 -7.20
CA ARG A 119 4.34 -13.79 -6.16
C ARG A 119 4.72 -12.79 -5.07
N ASP A 120 5.85 -12.11 -5.22
CA ASP A 120 6.31 -11.14 -4.25
C ASP A 120 5.32 -9.97 -4.23
N GLY A 121 4.77 -9.71 -3.04
CA GLY A 121 3.87 -8.58 -2.84
C GLY A 121 4.58 -7.24 -3.04
N SER A 122 3.82 -6.15 -2.89
CA SER A 122 4.42 -4.82 -2.84
C SER A 122 5.43 -4.70 -1.69
N THR A 123 6.48 -3.91 -1.91
CA THR A 123 7.33 -3.44 -0.81
C THR A 123 6.49 -2.56 0.10
N VAL A 124 6.51 -2.81 1.41
CA VAL A 124 5.80 -1.99 2.38
C VAL A 124 6.81 -1.14 3.12
N VAL A 125 6.71 0.18 2.96
CA VAL A 125 7.57 1.16 3.63
C VAL A 125 6.75 1.94 4.66
N ASP A 126 7.28 2.06 5.85
CA ASP A 126 6.77 2.92 6.92
C ASP A 126 7.49 4.26 6.89
N LEU A 127 6.71 5.32 6.69
CA LEU A 127 7.13 6.72 6.68
C LEU A 127 6.37 7.52 7.75
N THR A 128 5.89 6.87 8.81
CA THR A 128 5.15 7.53 9.90
C THR A 128 6.02 8.51 10.70
N VAL A 129 7.35 8.35 10.67
CA VAL A 129 8.30 9.18 11.40
C VAL A 129 9.03 10.13 10.43
N PRO A 130 8.98 11.45 10.66
CA PRO A 130 9.70 12.41 9.83
C PRO A 130 11.19 12.10 9.68
N GLY A 131 11.68 12.11 8.44
CA GLY A 131 13.10 11.88 8.12
C GLY A 131 13.56 10.41 8.21
N ILE A 132 12.69 9.49 8.62
CA ILE A 132 13.04 8.09 8.86
C ILE A 132 12.12 7.16 8.07
N TYR A 133 12.70 6.13 7.44
CA TYR A 133 11.93 5.04 6.83
C TYR A 133 12.24 3.71 7.49
N LYS A 134 11.26 2.79 7.44
CA LYS A 134 11.45 1.39 7.80
C LYS A 134 10.78 0.48 6.78
N ILE A 135 11.49 -0.53 6.28
CA ILE A 135 10.89 -1.57 5.46
C ILE A 135 10.14 -2.55 6.37
N LEU A 136 8.81 -2.58 6.28
CA LEU A 136 7.96 -3.50 7.03
C LEU A 136 7.80 -4.84 6.33
N ARG A 137 7.86 -4.83 4.99
CA ARG A 137 7.82 -6.03 4.16
C ARG A 137 8.68 -5.84 2.93
N THR A 138 9.61 -6.76 2.73
CA THR A 138 10.33 -6.92 1.47
C THR A 138 9.35 -7.36 0.38
N GLY A 139 9.36 -6.64 -0.74
CA GLY A 139 8.56 -6.97 -1.91
C GLY A 139 9.38 -6.79 -3.19
N SER A 140 8.70 -6.89 -4.33
CA SER A 140 9.31 -6.83 -5.66
C SER A 140 10.02 -5.50 -5.98
N ALA A 141 9.77 -4.45 -5.19
CA ALA A 141 10.29 -3.11 -5.40
C ALA A 141 11.36 -2.70 -4.37
N LEU A 142 11.93 -3.63 -3.59
CA LEU A 142 12.76 -3.28 -2.42
C LEU A 142 13.90 -2.32 -2.77
N ASP A 143 14.77 -2.72 -3.71
CA ASP A 143 15.99 -1.98 -4.02
C ASP A 143 15.69 -0.60 -4.61
N SER A 144 14.72 -0.52 -5.53
CA SER A 144 14.28 0.75 -6.11
C SER A 144 13.62 1.66 -5.07
N THR A 145 12.81 1.10 -4.17
CA THR A 145 12.19 1.86 -3.07
C THR A 145 13.25 2.45 -2.16
N VAL A 146 14.25 1.66 -1.73
CA VAL A 146 15.33 2.15 -0.87
C VAL A 146 16.13 3.24 -1.57
N ALA A 147 16.48 3.07 -2.85
CA ALA A 147 17.21 4.07 -3.61
C ALA A 147 16.45 5.41 -3.68
N VAL A 148 15.14 5.39 -3.96
CA VAL A 148 14.31 6.60 -3.97
C VAL A 148 14.29 7.27 -2.59
N LEU A 149 14.07 6.50 -1.51
CA LEU A 149 14.02 7.03 -0.14
C LEU A 149 15.34 7.71 0.26
N GLU A 150 16.47 7.08 -0.05
CA GLU A 150 17.81 7.61 0.26
C GLU A 150 18.14 8.84 -0.59
N ASN A 151 17.75 8.87 -1.87
CA ASN A 151 17.91 10.05 -2.73
C ASN A 151 17.11 11.26 -2.23
N HIS A 152 15.96 11.01 -1.60
CA HIS A 152 15.14 12.02 -0.92
C HIS A 152 15.64 12.36 0.50
N GLY A 153 16.80 11.83 0.92
CA GLY A 153 17.45 12.16 2.18
C GLY A 153 16.86 11.48 3.42
N LEU A 154 15.99 10.49 3.25
CA LEU A 154 15.44 9.72 4.36
C LEU A 154 16.49 8.72 4.88
N LYS A 155 16.47 8.49 6.19
CA LYS A 155 17.39 7.55 6.85
C LYS A 155 16.65 6.30 7.27
N THR A 156 17.30 5.14 7.16
CA THR A 156 16.71 3.91 7.72
C THR A 156 16.64 3.99 9.24
N ALA A 157 15.56 3.49 9.83
CA ALA A 157 15.45 3.35 11.27
C ALA A 157 16.63 2.51 11.78
N SER A 158 17.46 3.07 12.66
CA SER A 158 18.58 2.34 13.24
C SER A 158 18.04 1.14 14.01
N THR A 159 18.48 -0.07 13.65
CA THR A 159 18.18 -1.27 14.44
C THR A 159 18.91 -1.16 15.77
N THR A 160 18.29 -0.57 16.78
CA THR A 160 18.75 -0.77 18.16
C THR A 160 18.44 -2.23 18.48
N VAL A 161 19.42 -3.10 18.25
CA VAL A 161 19.43 -4.43 18.85
C VAL A 161 19.51 -4.17 20.36
N GLN A 162 18.37 -4.24 21.05
CA GLN A 162 18.38 -4.47 22.49
C GLN A 162 18.95 -5.88 22.68
N ALA A 163 20.25 -5.93 22.95
CA ALA A 163 20.87 -7.09 23.55
C ALA A 163 20.26 -7.26 24.94
N SER A 164 19.41 -8.27 25.08
CA SER A 164 19.08 -8.90 26.36
C SER A 164 20.12 -9.95 26.70
#